data_AF-A0A2M7J6E6-F1
#
_entry.id   AF-A0A2M7J6E6-F1
#
_cell.length_a   1.000
_cell.length_b   1.000
_cell.length_c   1.000
_cell.angle_alpha   90.00
_cell.angle_beta   90.00
_cell.angle_gamma   90.00
#
_symmetry.space_group_name_H-M   'P 1'
#
loop_
_entity.id
_entity.type
_entity.pdbx_description
1 polymer ?
#
loop_
_entity_poly.entity_id
_entity_poly.type
_entity_poly.pdbx_seq_one_letter_code
_entity_poly.pdbx_strand_id
1 'polypeptide(L)'
;MEWKKIADGLLAGEKKAQVRSLKVPDSSGTWRRYRVSTVWELGAEKFSIVPAEARLVKDEGNSIGLRISGKDSGLVKIGKNLGVQQQILTSFNAVSKKVAERLTKGMGLEFYEEEERILAKERGSE
;
A
#
# COMPACT_ATOMS: atom_id res chain seq x y z
N MET A 1 -12.74 -13.58 0.56
CA MET A 1 -11.62 -13.01 1.36
C MET A 1 -12.18 -12.66 2.72
N GLU A 2 -11.44 -12.88 3.81
CA GLU A 2 -11.86 -12.38 5.11
C GLU A 2 -11.29 -10.97 5.31
N TRP A 3 -12.18 -10.00 5.52
CA TRP A 3 -11.85 -8.60 5.76
C TRP A 3 -11.82 -8.35 7.27
N LYS A 4 -10.71 -7.83 7.79
CA LYS A 4 -10.55 -7.54 9.22
C LYS A 4 -10.52 -6.04 9.46
N LYS A 5 -11.31 -5.55 10.42
CA LYS A 5 -11.31 -4.13 10.80
C LYS A 5 -9.94 -3.73 11.35
N ILE A 6 -9.37 -2.65 10.80
CA ILE A 6 -8.07 -2.10 11.24
C ILE A 6 -8.18 -0.66 11.75
N ALA A 7 -9.22 0.07 11.36
CA ALA A 7 -9.59 1.38 11.86
C ALA A 7 -11.10 1.58 11.59
N ASP A 8 -11.67 2.66 12.10
CA ASP A 8 -13.03 3.05 11.70
C ASP A 8 -13.06 3.33 10.20
N GLY A 9 -14.05 2.74 9.53
CA GLY A 9 -14.22 2.81 8.08
C GLY A 9 -13.17 2.08 7.23
N LEU A 10 -12.29 1.26 7.83
CA LEU A 10 -11.19 0.64 7.10
C LEU A 10 -11.01 -0.84 7.44
N LEU A 11 -11.15 -1.69 6.43
CA LEU A 11 -10.96 -3.13 6.51
C LEU A 11 -9.69 -3.54 5.77
N ALA A 12 -8.98 -4.55 6.25
CA ALA A 12 -7.78 -5.07 5.60
C ALA A 12 -7.92 -6.55 5.27
N GLY A 13 -7.37 -6.94 4.11
CA GLY A 13 -7.17 -8.33 3.76
C GLY A 13 -5.97 -8.94 4.47
N GLU A 14 -5.98 -10.25 4.67
CA GLU A 14 -4.91 -10.97 5.36
C GLU A 14 -3.64 -11.14 4.52
N LYS A 15 -3.79 -11.20 3.19
CA LYS A 15 -2.70 -11.49 2.28
C LYS A 15 -1.71 -10.33 2.25
N LYS A 16 -0.43 -10.66 2.44
CA LYS A 16 0.67 -9.70 2.43
C LYS A 16 1.61 -9.92 1.25
N ALA A 17 2.25 -8.85 0.79
CA ALA A 17 3.31 -8.88 -0.21
C ALA A 17 4.43 -7.92 0.16
N GLN A 18 5.69 -8.34 0.01
CA GLN A 18 6.84 -7.49 0.28
C GLN A 18 7.00 -6.39 -0.78
N VAL A 19 7.31 -5.17 -0.32
CA VAL A 19 7.51 -3.98 -1.15
C VAL A 19 8.83 -3.31 -0.80
N ARG A 20 9.65 -3.06 -1.82
CA ARG A 20 10.94 -2.35 -1.70
C ARG A 20 10.94 -0.96 -2.33
N SER A 21 9.91 -0.64 -3.11
CA SER A 21 9.74 0.70 -3.68
C SER A 21 8.27 1.02 -3.89
N LEU A 22 7.93 2.29 -3.80
CA LEU A 22 6.62 2.84 -4.10
C LEU A 22 6.76 3.98 -5.11
N LYS A 23 5.82 4.10 -6.04
CA LYS A 23 5.60 5.36 -6.73
C LYS A 23 4.73 6.25 -5.85
N VAL A 24 5.14 7.49 -5.69
CA VAL A 24 4.41 8.52 -4.96
C VAL A 24 4.35 9.74 -5.89
N PRO A 25 3.19 10.39 -6.06
CA PRO A 25 3.12 11.65 -6.77
C PRO A 25 3.89 12.71 -5.98
N ASP A 26 4.74 13.47 -6.66
CA ASP A 26 5.35 14.66 -6.08
C ASP A 26 4.38 15.85 -6.10
N SER A 27 4.80 17.00 -5.56
CA SER A 27 3.98 18.22 -5.51
C SER A 27 3.60 18.78 -6.89
N SER A 28 4.22 18.29 -7.97
CA SER A 28 3.90 18.66 -9.35
C SER A 28 2.96 17.66 -10.04
N GLY A 29 2.47 16.64 -9.30
CA GLY A 29 1.68 15.54 -9.87
C GLY A 29 2.52 14.48 -10.58
N THR A 30 3.85 14.63 -10.63
CA THR A 30 4.70 13.66 -11.30
C THR A 30 4.92 12.43 -10.41
N TRP A 31 4.57 11.25 -10.91
CA TRP A 31 4.81 10.00 -10.20
C TRP A 31 6.30 9.63 -10.15
N ARG A 32 6.89 9.68 -8.95
CA ARG A 32 8.30 9.30 -8.73
C ARG A 32 8.42 8.04 -7.91
N ARG A 33 9.39 7.19 -8.24
CA ARG A 33 9.66 5.94 -7.52
C ARG A 33 10.67 6.17 -6.40
N TYR A 34 10.29 5.83 -5.18
CA TYR A 34 11.13 5.90 -3.99
C TYR A 34 11.36 4.52 -3.40
N ARG A 35 12.56 4.29 -2.84
CA ARG A 35 12.83 3.12 -2.01
C ARG A 35 12.00 3.20 -0.73
N VAL A 36 11.52 2.04 -0.28
CA VAL A 36 10.89 1.87 1.03
C VAL A 36 11.51 0.70 1.81
N SER A 37 11.55 0.81 3.13
CA SER A 37 11.94 -0.28 4.05
C SER A 37 11.18 -0.17 5.36
N THR A 38 11.18 -1.25 6.12
CA THR A 38 10.74 -1.26 7.52
C THR A 38 11.82 -0.61 8.40
N VAL A 39 11.43 0.23 9.34
CA VAL A 39 12.31 0.77 10.41
C VAL A 39 11.53 0.75 11.73
N TRP A 40 12.19 0.89 12.88
CA TRP A 40 11.54 0.81 14.20
C TRP A 40 11.60 2.12 14.99
N GLU A 41 12.13 3.18 14.38
CA GLU A 41 12.30 4.49 15.00
C GLU A 41 11.81 5.59 14.05
N LEU A 42 11.08 6.57 14.58
CA LEU A 42 10.54 7.70 13.82
C LEU A 42 11.64 8.58 13.20
N GLY A 43 12.84 8.58 13.78
CA GLY A 43 14.01 9.35 13.33
C GLY A 43 14.99 8.57 12.45
N ALA A 44 14.67 7.37 11.99
CA ALA A 44 15.62 6.54 11.26
C ALA A 44 16.13 7.23 9.98
N GLU A 45 17.42 7.55 9.95
CA GLU A 45 18.07 8.18 8.79
C GLU A 45 18.36 7.18 7.67
N LYS A 46 18.63 5.93 8.04
CA LYS A 46 19.04 4.87 7.12
C LYS A 46 17.90 3.90 6.84
N PHE A 47 17.89 3.37 5.62
CA PHE A 47 17.03 2.24 5.28
C PHE A 47 17.54 0.97 5.96
N SER A 48 16.62 0.12 6.38
CA SER A 48 16.97 -1.27 6.72
C SER A 48 16.98 -2.16 5.47
N ILE A 49 17.46 -3.39 5.65
CA ILE A 49 17.36 -4.45 4.64
C ILE A 49 15.95 -5.05 4.56
N VAL A 50 15.13 -4.84 5.59
CA VAL A 50 13.81 -5.44 5.75
C VAL A 50 12.80 -4.67 4.88
N PRO A 51 12.17 -5.32 3.90
CA PRO A 51 11.17 -4.66 3.04
C PRO A 51 9.94 -4.24 3.86
N ALA A 52 9.19 -3.27 3.34
CA ALA A 52 7.85 -2.98 3.82
C ALA A 52 6.87 -4.07 3.37
N GLU A 53 5.67 -4.10 3.94
CA GLU A 53 4.58 -5.00 3.57
C GLU A 53 3.42 -4.22 2.98
N ALA A 54 2.90 -4.69 1.85
CA ALA A 54 1.62 -4.27 1.31
C ALA A 54 0.53 -5.29 1.64
N ARG A 55 -0.68 -4.81 1.86
CA ARG A 55 -1.91 -5.59 1.98
C ARG A 55 -3.05 -4.84 1.30
N LEU A 56 -4.08 -5.57 0.89
CA LEU A 56 -5.32 -4.94 0.42
C LEU A 56 -6.03 -4.23 1.57
N VAL A 57 -6.63 -3.09 1.26
CA VAL A 57 -7.44 -2.33 2.21
C VAL A 57 -8.71 -1.89 1.50
N LYS A 58 -9.86 -1.96 2.19
CA LYS A 58 -11.18 -1.60 1.71
C LYS A 58 -11.76 -0.50 2.59
N ASP A 59 -12.25 0.58 1.99
CA ASP A 59 -12.91 1.67 2.69
C ASP A 59 -14.44 1.47 2.78
N GLU A 60 -15.14 2.41 3.42
CA GLU A 60 -16.61 2.41 3.56
C GLU A 60 -17.35 2.49 2.22
N GLY A 61 -16.72 3.06 1.19
CA GLY A 61 -17.27 3.14 -0.17
C GLY A 61 -17.09 1.88 -1.00
N ASN A 62 -16.66 0.77 -0.38
CA ASN A 62 -16.29 -0.48 -1.01
C ASN A 62 -15.10 -0.37 -1.98
N SER A 63 -14.34 0.72 -1.94
CA SER A 63 -13.15 0.92 -2.76
C SER A 63 -11.96 0.22 -2.14
N ILE A 64 -11.23 -0.52 -2.97
CA ILE A 64 -10.09 -1.35 -2.58
C ILE A 64 -8.81 -0.71 -3.11
N GLY A 65 -7.91 -0.41 -2.19
CA GLY A 65 -6.55 0.05 -2.46
C GLY A 65 -5.52 -0.81 -1.74
N LEU A 66 -4.38 -0.19 -1.46
CA LEU A 66 -3.24 -0.80 -0.77
C LEU A 66 -2.90 -0.03 0.49
N ARG A 67 -2.64 -0.79 1.56
CA ARG A 67 -1.97 -0.28 2.76
C ARG A 67 -0.54 -0.79 2.80
N ILE A 68 0.42 0.13 2.88
CA ILE A 68 1.84 -0.16 3.10
C ILE A 68 2.17 0.09 4.58
N SER A 69 2.76 -0.90 5.24
CA SER A 69 3.22 -0.79 6.63
C SER A 69 4.60 -1.41 6.79
N GLY A 70 5.30 -1.07 7.87
CA GLY A 70 6.48 -1.84 8.25
C GLY A 70 6.09 -3.26 8.67
N LYS A 71 7.05 -4.17 8.54
CA LYS A 71 6.92 -5.54 9.02
C LYS A 71 6.88 -5.56 10.56
N ASP A 72 6.13 -6.48 11.15
CA ASP A 72 6.12 -6.75 12.59
C ASP A 72 5.90 -5.47 13.43
N SER A 73 4.87 -4.69 13.08
CA SER A 73 4.51 -3.40 13.70
C SER A 73 5.57 -2.29 13.54
N GLY A 74 6.54 -2.47 12.64
CA GLY A 74 7.47 -1.42 12.27
C GLY A 74 6.83 -0.29 11.46
N LEU A 75 7.62 0.76 11.29
CA LEU A 75 7.32 1.95 10.51
C LEU A 75 7.85 1.81 9.07
N VAL A 76 7.43 2.69 8.17
CA VAL A 76 7.88 2.74 6.78
C VAL A 76 8.79 3.95 6.58
N LYS A 77 10.07 3.70 6.28
CA LYS A 77 10.96 4.73 5.74
C LYS A 77 10.71 4.88 4.25
N ILE A 78 10.47 6.10 3.78
CA ILE A 78 10.28 6.40 2.35
C ILE A 78 11.37 7.37 1.91
N GLY A 79 12.04 7.07 0.80
CA GLY A 79 13.07 7.94 0.23
C GLY A 79 14.21 8.25 1.21
N LYS A 80 15.24 8.94 0.75
CA LYS A 80 16.30 9.39 1.68
C LYS A 80 15.75 10.48 2.60
N ASN A 81 15.00 11.43 2.04
CA ASN A 81 14.62 12.69 2.70
C ASN A 81 13.13 12.83 3.05
N LEU A 82 12.26 11.88 2.68
CA LEU A 82 10.78 12.01 2.83
C LEU A 82 10.25 11.62 4.23
N GLY A 83 11.13 11.17 5.14
CA GLY A 83 10.76 10.82 6.52
C GLY A 83 10.33 9.35 6.74
N VAL A 84 9.82 9.10 7.94
CA VAL A 84 9.31 7.80 8.43
C VAL A 84 7.82 7.93 8.73
N GLN A 85 7.02 6.97 8.28
CA GLN A 85 5.56 6.99 8.41
C GLN A 85 5.07 5.71 9.08
N GLN A 86 3.97 5.78 9.83
CA GLN A 86 3.32 4.59 10.40
C GLN A 86 2.81 3.66 9.29
N GLN A 87 2.17 4.26 8.28
CA GLN A 87 1.61 3.56 7.13
C GLN A 87 1.42 4.51 5.96
N ILE A 88 1.20 3.95 4.78
CA ILE A 88 0.86 4.69 3.57
C ILE A 88 -0.36 4.01 2.96
N LEU A 89 -1.42 4.77 2.68
CA LEU A 89 -2.54 4.32 1.87
C LEU A 89 -2.29 4.76 0.43
N THR A 90 -2.43 3.83 -0.53
CA THR A 90 -2.06 4.08 -1.91
C THR A 90 -2.82 3.16 -2.88
N SER A 91 -2.71 3.44 -4.17
CA SER A 91 -3.32 2.71 -5.28
C SER A 91 -2.43 1.59 -5.84
N PHE A 92 -3.01 0.73 -6.70
CA PHE A 92 -2.30 -0.40 -7.32
C PHE A 92 -1.18 0.01 -8.27
N ASN A 93 -1.30 1.16 -8.95
CA ASN A 93 -0.25 1.69 -9.83
C ASN A 93 0.97 2.24 -9.05
N ALA A 94 0.89 2.34 -7.72
CA ALA A 94 2.02 2.73 -6.89
C ALA A 94 3.05 1.61 -6.66
N VAL A 95 2.63 0.34 -6.72
CA VAL A 95 3.50 -0.81 -6.51
C VAL A 95 3.95 -1.44 -7.84
N SER A 96 4.81 -2.45 -7.78
CA SER A 96 5.11 -3.24 -8.98
C SER A 96 3.94 -4.16 -9.33
N LYS A 97 3.78 -4.45 -10.62
CA LYS A 97 2.73 -5.38 -11.12
C LYS A 97 2.76 -6.72 -10.38
N LYS A 98 3.95 -7.25 -10.10
CA LYS A 98 4.14 -8.50 -9.33
C LYS A 98 3.60 -8.43 -7.89
N VAL A 99 3.69 -7.28 -7.23
CA VAL A 99 3.12 -7.08 -5.89
C VAL A 99 1.59 -7.05 -5.99
N ALA A 100 1.05 -6.26 -6.93
CA ALA A 100 -0.38 -6.19 -7.18
C ALA A 100 -0.97 -7.58 -7.48
N GLU A 101 -0.41 -8.29 -8.46
CA GLU A 101 -0.80 -9.66 -8.81
C GLU A 101 -0.72 -10.61 -7.63
N ARG A 102 0.35 -10.54 -6.81
CA ARG A 102 0.46 -11.38 -5.61
C ARG A 102 -0.68 -11.10 -4.66
N LEU A 103 -1.10 -9.85 -4.46
CA LEU A 103 -2.19 -9.51 -3.56
C LEU A 103 -3.56 -9.90 -4.12
N THR A 104 -3.77 -9.78 -5.42
CA THR A 104 -5.08 -9.95 -6.05
C THR A 104 -5.32 -11.33 -6.69
N LYS A 105 -4.28 -12.17 -6.81
CA LYS A 105 -4.40 -13.50 -7.40
C LYS A 105 -5.51 -14.32 -6.72
N GLY A 106 -6.46 -14.78 -7.55
CA GLY A 106 -7.61 -15.59 -7.12
C GLY A 106 -8.81 -14.78 -6.62
N MET A 107 -8.80 -13.45 -6.80
CA MET A 107 -9.88 -12.57 -6.38
C MET A 107 -10.66 -12.05 -7.58
N GLY A 108 -11.99 -12.00 -7.46
CA GLY A 108 -12.88 -11.35 -8.43
C GLY A 108 -12.90 -9.85 -8.23
N LEU A 109 -11.79 -9.17 -8.56
CA LEU A 109 -11.67 -7.72 -8.45
C LEU A 109 -11.84 -7.06 -9.82
N GLU A 110 -12.58 -5.95 -9.84
CA GLU A 110 -12.71 -5.07 -11.00
C GLU A 110 -11.92 -3.79 -10.73
N PHE A 111 -10.94 -3.50 -11.60
CA PHE A 111 -10.09 -2.33 -11.46
C PHE A 111 -10.68 -1.14 -12.20
N TYR A 112 -10.54 0.03 -11.61
CA TYR A 112 -10.96 1.29 -12.19
C TYR A 112 -9.94 2.37 -11.88
N GLU A 113 -9.99 3.46 -12.65
CA GLU A 113 -9.12 4.61 -12.48
C GLU A 113 -9.92 5.79 -11.91
N GLU A 114 -9.36 6.43 -10.89
CA GLU A 114 -9.90 7.61 -10.24
C GLU A 114 -8.73 8.56 -9.93
N GLU A 115 -8.76 9.79 -10.45
CA GLU A 115 -7.67 10.77 -10.23
C GLU A 115 -6.25 10.20 -10.48
N GLU A 116 -6.05 9.50 -11.61
CA GLU A 116 -4.79 8.81 -11.97
C GLU A 116 -4.37 7.67 -11.01
N ARG A 117 -5.25 7.24 -10.11
CA ARG A 117 -5.04 6.13 -9.19
C ARG A 117 -5.79 4.91 -9.69
N ILE A 118 -5.10 3.78 -9.78
CA ILE A 118 -5.76 2.49 -10.05
C ILE A 118 -6.24 1.90 -8.73
N LEU A 119 -7.55 1.83 -8.56
CA LEU A 119 -8.25 1.21 -7.44
C LEU A 119 -9.00 -0.04 -7.92
N ALA A 120 -9.66 -0.75 -7.02
CA ALA A 120 -10.51 -1.89 -7.36
C ALA A 120 -11.79 -1.94 -6.54
N LYS A 121 -12.78 -2.72 -6.98
CA LYS A 121 -13.96 -3.14 -6.21
C LYS A 121 -14.13 -4.65 -6.33
N GLU A 122 -14.89 -5.26 -5.42
CA GLU A 122 -15.30 -6.66 -5.58
C GLU A 122 -16.37 -6.77 -6.68
N ARG A 123 -16.22 -7.72 -7.60
CA ARG A 123 -17.21 -7.96 -8.66
C ARG A 123 -18.57 -8.30 -8.04
N GLY A 124 -19.62 -7.62 -8.48
CA GLY A 124 -20.98 -7.80 -7.96
C GLY A 124 -21.25 -7.07 -6.63
N SER A 125 -20.38 -6.16 -6.21
CA SER A 125 -20.74 -5.15 -5.20
C SER A 125 -21.42 -3.97 -5.90
N GLU A 126 -22.76 -4.02 -5.96
CA GLU A 126 -23.62 -2.86 -6.25
C GLU A 126 -23.88 -2.05 -4.99
#